data_AF-A0A8B8ZYX1-F1
#
_entry.id   AF-A0A8B8ZYX1-F1
#
_cell.length_a   1.000
_cell.length_b   1.000
_cell.length_c   1.000
_cell.angle_alpha   90.00
_cell.angle_beta   90.00
_cell.angle_gamma   90.00
#
_symmetry.space_group_name_H-M   'P 1'
#
loop_
_entity.id
_entity.type
_entity.pdbx_description
1 polymer ?
#
loop_
_entity_poly.entity_id
_entity_poly.type
_entity_poly.pdbx_seq_one_letter_code
_entity_poly.pdbx_strand_id
1 'polypeptide(L)'
;MGSSSMYKAKAWKVEHKEFNSVVTCSNDSELKASMVVDATGFTSPFIEFEGPVRNLGYQIAHGILAEVEGQRFDADKMVLMDWRDSHLGNEPCLRHRNDKLPTFLYAMPFDSDAPNLFLAWTGVAFMH
;
A
#
# COMPACT_ATOMS: atom_id res chain seq x y z
N MET A 1 -17.45 -7.60 27.33
CA MET A 1 -17.34 -7.86 25.87
C MET A 1 -17.71 -6.58 25.15
N GLY A 2 -16.81 -6.02 24.34
CA GLY A 2 -17.16 -4.90 23.46
C GLY A 2 -17.99 -5.40 22.29
N SER A 3 -19.03 -4.67 21.90
CA SER A 3 -19.76 -4.91 20.65
C SER A 3 -19.06 -4.16 19.52
N SER A 4 -18.93 -4.80 18.37
CA SER A 4 -18.48 -4.16 17.13
C SER A 4 -19.62 -4.16 16.12
N SER A 5 -19.79 -3.07 15.38
CA SER A 5 -20.75 -2.97 14.28
C SER A 5 -20.04 -2.52 13.01
N MET A 6 -20.52 -3.03 11.87
CA MET A 6 -20.04 -2.59 10.55
C MET A 6 -21.05 -1.63 9.95
N TYR A 7 -20.59 -0.44 9.58
CA TYR A 7 -21.40 0.54 8.86
C TYR A 7 -20.96 0.60 7.41
N LYS A 8 -21.84 0.21 6.48
CA LYS A 8 -21.53 0.15 5.04
C LYS A 8 -21.86 1.48 4.35
N ALA A 9 -21.06 2.50 4.64
CA ALA A 9 -21.05 3.76 3.91
C ALA A 9 -19.61 4.27 3.84
N LYS A 10 -19.26 5.02 2.79
CA LYS A 10 -17.94 5.64 2.74
C LYS A 10 -17.96 6.91 3.58
N ALA A 11 -16.91 7.12 4.36
CA ALA A 11 -16.70 8.36 5.12
C ALA A 11 -16.28 9.48 4.14
N TRP A 12 -16.90 10.65 4.26
CA TRP A 12 -16.63 11.83 3.42
C TRP A 12 -15.84 12.90 4.17
N LYS A 13 -16.11 13.06 5.46
CA LYS A 13 -15.52 14.11 6.28
C LYS A 13 -15.39 13.63 7.72
N VAL A 14 -14.33 14.06 8.38
CA VAL A 14 -14.16 13.92 9.82
C VAL A 14 -13.99 15.31 10.40
N GLU A 15 -14.80 15.64 11.42
CA GLU A 15 -14.69 16.88 12.18
C GLU A 15 -14.39 16.58 13.63
N HIS A 16 -13.28 17.13 14.14
CA HIS A 16 -12.90 17.00 15.54
C HIS A 16 -13.41 18.20 16.34
N LYS A 17 -14.15 17.92 17.42
CA LYS A 17 -14.60 18.88 18.43
C LYS A 17 -13.95 18.54 19.77
N GLU A 18 -14.04 19.45 20.74
CA GLU A 18 -13.37 19.34 22.04
C GLU A 18 -13.63 18.01 22.79
N PHE A 19 -14.83 17.42 22.64
CA PHE A 19 -15.23 16.21 23.37
C PHE A 19 -15.63 15.01 22.49
N ASN A 20 -15.75 15.21 21.17
CA ASN A 20 -16.07 14.14 20.24
C ASN A 20 -15.64 14.49 18.81
N SER A 21 -15.57 13.46 17.98
CA SER A 21 -15.42 13.55 16.55
C SER A 21 -16.73 13.16 15.87
N VAL A 22 -17.03 13.80 14.75
CA VAL A 22 -18.18 13.47 13.91
C VAL A 22 -17.66 13.02 12.55
N VAL A 23 -18.08 11.82 12.12
CA VAL A 23 -17.81 11.28 10.79
C VAL A 23 -19.07 11.39 9.95
N THR A 24 -19.03 12.20 8.90
CA THR A 24 -20.11 12.33 7.93
C THR A 24 -19.88 11.32 6.81
N CYS A 25 -20.89 10.51 6.50
CA CYS A 25 -20.81 9.48 5.46
C CYS A 25 -21.53 9.90 4.16
N SER A 26 -21.32 9.16 3.06
CA SER A 26 -21.95 9.40 1.74
C SER A 26 -23.46 9.54 1.74
N ASN A 27 -24.12 8.92 2.71
CA ASN A 27 -25.58 8.83 2.81
C ASN A 27 -26.13 9.86 3.81
N ASP A 28 -25.38 10.94 4.06
CA ASP A 28 -25.70 12.01 5.00
C ASP A 28 -25.85 11.57 6.46
N SER A 29 -25.44 10.34 6.79
CA SER A 29 -25.39 9.90 8.18
C SER A 29 -24.18 10.46 8.91
N GLU A 30 -24.38 10.74 10.21
CA GLU A 30 -23.33 11.19 11.11
C GLU A 30 -23.06 10.15 12.19
N LEU A 31 -21.81 9.75 12.33
CA LEU A 31 -21.34 8.87 13.38
C LEU A 31 -20.51 9.67 14.39
N LYS A 32 -20.89 9.63 15.66
CA LYS A 32 -20.14 10.29 16.74
C LYS A 32 -19.20 9.28 17.39
N ALA A 33 -17.94 9.67 17.57
CA ALA A 33 -16.92 8.85 18.20
C ALA A 33 -16.03 9.69 19.11
N SER A 34 -15.47 9.09 20.16
CA SER A 34 -14.41 9.71 20.95
C SER A 34 -13.04 9.63 20.28
N MET A 35 -12.87 8.69 19.34
CA MET A 35 -11.63 8.45 18.60
C MET A 35 -11.96 7.95 17.20
N VAL A 36 -11.22 8.42 16.20
CA VAL A 36 -11.32 7.96 14.81
C VAL A 36 -9.95 7.42 14.41
N VAL A 37 -9.92 6.18 13.92
CA VAL A 37 -8.71 5.58 13.36
C VAL A 37 -8.88 5.56 11.85
N ASP A 38 -8.02 6.28 11.15
CA ASP A 38 -8.01 6.28 9.70
C ASP A 38 -7.24 5.06 9.17
N ALA A 39 -7.96 4.18 8.47
CA ALA A 39 -7.44 3.01 7.78
C ALA A 39 -7.76 3.05 6.27
N THR A 40 -7.92 4.24 5.69
CA THR A 40 -8.25 4.43 4.26
C THR A 40 -7.09 4.15 3.30
N GLY A 41 -5.88 3.92 3.81
CA GLY A 41 -4.70 3.60 3.01
C GLY A 41 -3.99 4.83 2.47
N PHE A 42 -3.30 4.69 1.33
CA PHE A 42 -2.43 5.72 0.74
C PHE A 42 -3.15 7.03 0.42
N THR A 43 -4.42 6.95 0.01
CA THR A 43 -5.22 8.11 -0.37
C THR A 43 -6.13 8.56 0.76
N SER A 44 -5.56 8.82 1.94
CA SER A 44 -6.34 9.39 3.05
C SER A 44 -6.71 10.85 2.74
N PRO A 45 -8.01 11.20 2.74
CA PRO A 45 -8.46 12.59 2.65
C PRO A 45 -8.59 13.26 4.02
N PHE A 46 -8.27 12.56 5.12
CA PHE A 46 -8.58 12.99 6.48
C PHE A 46 -7.36 13.48 7.27
N ILE A 47 -6.15 13.23 6.77
CA ILE A 47 -4.90 13.56 7.45
C ILE A 47 -4.31 14.82 6.83
N GLU A 48 -4.17 15.85 7.66
CA GLU A 48 -3.41 17.06 7.35
C GLU A 48 -2.19 17.13 8.26
N PHE A 49 -1.02 17.47 7.70
CA PHE A 49 0.21 17.63 8.47
C PHE A 49 0.41 19.09 8.86
N GLU A 50 0.71 19.35 10.13
CA GLU A 50 1.06 20.69 10.59
C GLU A 50 2.51 21.06 10.19
N GLY A 51 2.69 22.22 9.55
CA GLY A 51 4.00 22.80 9.24
C GLY A 51 4.57 22.44 7.85
N PRO A 52 5.77 22.96 7.50
CA PRO A 52 6.39 22.65 6.22
C PRO A 52 6.82 21.18 6.21
N VAL A 53 6.29 20.45 5.24
CA VAL A 53 6.68 19.07 4.94
C VAL A 53 8.16 19.05 4.52
N ARG A 54 9.06 18.73 5.45
CA ARG A 54 10.50 18.65 5.20
C ARG A 54 10.93 17.19 5.12
N ASN A 55 11.64 16.85 4.04
CA ASN A 55 12.32 15.56 3.83
C ASN A 55 11.42 14.31 3.90
N LEU A 56 10.32 14.28 3.16
CA LEU A 56 9.58 13.04 2.97
C LEU A 56 10.39 12.08 2.08
N GLY A 57 10.80 10.95 2.67
CA GLY A 57 11.17 9.78 1.88
C GLY A 57 9.88 9.18 1.32
N TYR A 58 9.78 9.10 0.00
CA TYR A 58 8.66 8.41 -0.65
C TYR A 58 9.09 6.99 -1.00
N GLN A 59 8.33 6.02 -0.53
CA GLN A 59 8.42 4.67 -1.04
C GLN A 59 7.37 4.53 -2.13
N ILE A 60 7.83 4.46 -3.38
CA ILE A 60 6.97 4.21 -4.53
C ILE A 60 6.98 2.71 -4.76
N ALA A 61 5.80 2.12 -4.88
CA ALA A 61 5.62 0.72 -5.23
C ALA A 61 4.69 0.62 -6.44
N HIS A 62 5.16 -0.10 -7.46
CA HIS A 62 4.37 -0.44 -8.64
C HIS A 62 4.04 -1.92 -8.57
N GLY A 63 2.77 -2.23 -8.32
CA GLY A 63 2.25 -3.60 -8.28
C GLY A 63 1.48 -3.95 -9.54
N ILE A 64 1.65 -5.20 -10.01
CA ILE A 64 0.80 -5.81 -11.02
C ILE A 64 0.27 -7.15 -10.51
N LEU A 65 -0.95 -7.49 -10.93
CA LEU A 65 -1.46 -8.84 -10.84
C LEU A 65 -1.31 -9.47 -12.22
N ALA A 66 -0.61 -10.60 -12.30
CA ALA A 66 -0.35 -11.30 -13.56
C ALA A 66 -0.85 -12.74 -13.46
N GLU A 67 -1.40 -13.23 -14.57
CA GLU A 67 -1.59 -14.66 -14.81
C GLU A 67 -0.34 -15.22 -15.47
N VAL A 68 0.31 -16.18 -14.81
CA VAL A 68 1.55 -16.81 -15.26
C VAL A 68 1.41 -18.33 -15.27
N GLU A 69 1.85 -18.97 -16.35
CA GLU A 69 1.96 -20.42 -16.40
C GLU A 69 3.25 -20.88 -15.72
N GLY A 70 3.14 -21.70 -14.66
CA GLY A 70 4.30 -22.32 -14.01
C GLY A 70 5.17 -21.34 -13.21
N GLN A 71 4.57 -20.62 -12.26
CA GLN A 71 5.32 -19.79 -11.31
C GLN A 71 6.30 -20.64 -10.46
N ARG A 72 7.48 -20.08 -10.18
CA ARG A 72 8.53 -20.75 -9.38
C ARG A 72 8.52 -20.38 -7.89
N PHE A 73 7.43 -19.77 -7.44
CA PHE A 73 7.26 -19.29 -6.08
C PHE A 73 6.31 -20.23 -5.34
N ASP A 74 6.67 -20.59 -4.10
CA ASP A 74 5.81 -21.43 -3.26
C ASP A 74 4.57 -20.65 -2.83
N ALA A 75 3.39 -21.25 -2.95
CA ALA A 75 2.13 -20.54 -2.76
C ALA A 75 1.85 -20.06 -1.33
N ASP A 76 2.52 -20.65 -0.35
CA ASP A 76 2.46 -20.29 1.06
C ASP A 76 3.59 -19.33 1.47
N LYS A 77 4.39 -18.85 0.52
CA LYS A 77 5.55 -18.00 0.80
C LYS A 77 5.52 -16.72 0.00
N MET A 78 5.70 -15.63 0.72
CA MET A 78 5.98 -14.34 0.11
C MET A 78 7.49 -14.19 -0.05
N VAL A 79 7.93 -13.84 -1.26
CA VAL A 79 9.30 -13.35 -1.48
C VAL A 79 9.33 -11.88 -1.10
N LEU A 80 10.16 -11.56 -0.12
CA LEU A 80 10.34 -10.22 0.41
C LEU A 80 11.67 -9.66 -0.07
N MET A 81 11.62 -8.46 -0.66
CA MET A 81 12.80 -7.65 -0.94
C MET A 81 13.89 -8.38 -1.74
N ASP A 82 13.51 -9.10 -2.80
CA ASP A 82 14.51 -9.72 -3.67
C ASP A 82 15.22 -8.64 -4.50
N TRP A 83 16.50 -8.42 -4.18
CA TRP A 83 17.37 -7.44 -4.82
C TRP A 83 18.16 -8.03 -5.99
N ARG A 84 18.12 -9.36 -6.18
CA ARG A 84 18.90 -10.05 -7.22
C ARG A 84 18.40 -9.58 -8.58
N ASP A 85 19.29 -9.09 -9.44
CA ASP A 85 18.95 -8.59 -10.79
C ASP A 85 19.18 -9.66 -11.89
N SER A 86 19.53 -10.88 -11.48
CA SER A 86 19.84 -11.99 -12.39
C SER A 86 18.68 -12.32 -13.32
N HIS A 87 17.44 -12.08 -12.88
CA HIS A 87 16.23 -12.25 -13.69
C HIS A 87 16.01 -11.15 -14.73
N LEU A 88 16.72 -10.01 -14.65
CA LEU A 88 16.69 -8.91 -15.63
C LEU A 88 17.65 -9.11 -16.81
N GLY A 89 18.02 -10.35 -17.11
CA GLY A 89 19.06 -10.66 -18.12
C GLY A 89 18.80 -10.12 -19.52
N ASN A 90 17.53 -9.95 -19.88
CA ASN A 90 17.12 -9.41 -21.17
C ASN A 90 17.04 -7.87 -21.19
N GLU A 91 17.21 -7.19 -20.06
CA GLU A 91 17.08 -5.73 -19.93
C GLU A 91 18.33 -5.12 -19.23
N PRO A 92 19.50 -5.07 -19.90
CA PRO A 92 20.76 -4.65 -19.29
C PRO A 92 20.75 -3.21 -18.77
N CYS A 93 19.93 -2.35 -19.38
CA CYS A 93 19.75 -0.96 -18.96
C CYS A 93 19.09 -0.85 -17.58
N LEU A 94 18.25 -1.80 -17.18
CA LEU A 94 17.61 -1.84 -15.86
C LEU A 94 18.60 -2.28 -14.76
N ARG A 95 19.51 -3.21 -15.06
CA ARG A 95 20.58 -3.61 -14.12
C ARG A 95 21.48 -2.45 -13.73
N HIS A 96 21.96 -1.70 -14.72
CA HIS A 96 22.78 -0.51 -14.48
C HIS A 96 22.04 0.59 -13.68
N ARG A 97 20.71 0.64 -13.79
CA ARG A 97 19.88 1.55 -12.97
C ARG A 97 19.71 1.03 -11.55
N ASN A 98 19.54 -0.28 -11.35
CA ASN A 98 19.44 -0.90 -10.03
C ASN A 98 20.71 -0.69 -9.19
N ASP A 99 21.89 -0.68 -9.81
CA ASP A 99 23.15 -0.33 -9.13
C ASP A 99 23.15 1.09 -8.54
N LYS A 100 22.42 2.02 -9.18
CA LYS A 100 22.34 3.43 -8.77
C LYS A 100 21.15 3.72 -7.84
N LEU A 101 20.06 2.98 -8.02
CA LEU A 101 18.80 3.14 -7.29
C LEU A 101 18.28 1.73 -6.95
N PRO A 102 18.50 1.23 -5.72
CA PRO A 102 18.10 -0.12 -5.37
C PRO A 102 16.59 -0.25 -5.50
N THR A 103 16.17 -1.15 -6.38
CA THR A 103 14.78 -1.62 -6.46
C THR A 103 14.73 -3.05 -5.95
N PHE A 104 13.64 -3.41 -5.29
CA PHE A 104 13.45 -4.77 -4.83
C PHE A 104 12.06 -5.30 -5.18
N LEU A 105 12.02 -6.60 -5.45
CA LEU A 105 10.82 -7.31 -5.88
C LEU A 105 10.13 -7.96 -4.68
N TYR A 106 8.81 -7.79 -4.64
CA TYR A 106 7.88 -8.63 -3.91
C TYR A 106 7.16 -9.56 -4.88
N ALA A 107 7.09 -10.83 -4.54
CA ALA A 107 6.30 -11.81 -5.26
C ALA A 107 5.41 -12.58 -4.27
N MET A 108 4.12 -12.58 -4.54
CA MET A 108 3.13 -13.28 -3.70
C MET A 108 2.17 -14.05 -4.60
N PRO A 109 2.37 -15.37 -4.72
CA PRO A 109 1.36 -16.25 -5.30
C PRO A 109 0.10 -16.24 -4.43
N PHE A 110 -1.07 -16.37 -5.05
CA PHE A 110 -2.32 -16.51 -4.29
C PHE A 110 -2.74 -17.95 -4.07
N ASP A 111 -2.47 -18.85 -5.02
CA ASP A 111 -2.82 -20.27 -4.94
C ASP A 111 -1.70 -21.14 -5.53
N SER A 112 -1.61 -22.38 -5.06
CA SER A 112 -0.67 -23.39 -5.56
C SER A 112 -0.95 -23.83 -6.99
N ASP A 113 -2.21 -23.74 -7.41
CA ASP A 113 -2.71 -24.29 -8.68
C ASP A 113 -3.30 -23.22 -9.61
N ALA A 114 -3.35 -21.95 -9.19
CA ALA A 114 -3.84 -20.84 -10.00
C ALA A 114 -2.67 -20.03 -10.58
N PRO A 115 -2.82 -19.47 -11.79
CA PRO A 115 -1.78 -18.68 -12.45
C PRO A 115 -1.55 -17.30 -11.80
N ASN A 116 -2.32 -16.95 -10.76
CA ASN A 116 -2.33 -15.60 -10.21
C ASN A 116 -1.13 -15.32 -9.31
N LEU A 117 -0.24 -14.46 -9.79
CA LEU A 117 0.95 -13.98 -9.09
C LEU A 117 0.88 -12.46 -8.96
N PHE A 118 0.92 -11.97 -7.72
CA PHE A 118 1.17 -10.56 -7.48
C PHE A 118 2.67 -10.28 -7.52
N LEU A 119 3.07 -9.28 -8.29
CA LEU A 119 4.44 -8.76 -8.34
C LEU A 119 4.42 -7.28 -7.99
N ALA A 120 5.26 -6.85 -7.06
CA ALA A 120 5.46 -5.44 -6.79
C ALA A 120 6.94 -5.07 -6.77
N TRP A 121 7.28 -4.01 -7.51
CA TRP A 121 8.60 -3.42 -7.50
C TRP A 121 8.54 -2.14 -6.71
N THR A 122 9.47 -1.96 -5.79
CA THR A 122 9.55 -0.72 -5.02
C THR A 122 10.93 -0.12 -5.07
N GLY A 123 10.96 1.20 -5.18
CA GLY A 123 12.16 2.02 -5.07
C GLY A 123 11.95 3.06 -3.97
N VAL A 124 13.02 3.38 -3.26
CA VAL A 124 13.04 4.47 -2.28
C VAL A 124 13.58 5.70 -2.98
N ALA A 125 12.76 6.76 -3.07
CA ALA A 125 13.16 8.04 -3.62
C ALA A 125 13.21 9.08 -2.50
N PHE A 126 14.37 9.72 -2.35
CA PHE A 126 14.53 10.90 -1.51
C PHE A 126 14.42 12.13 -2.40
N MET A 127 13.39 12.96 -2.18
CA MET A 127 13.35 14.30 -2.80
C MET A 127 14.31 15.20 -2.01
N HIS A 128 15.38 15.65 -2.67
CA HIS A 128 16.32 16.66 -2.16
C HIS A 128 15.84 18.07 -2.48
#